data_AF-A0A8T3UYZ1-F1
#
_entry.id   AF-A0A8T3UYZ1-F1
#
_cell.length_a   1.000
_cell.length_b   1.000
_cell.length_c   1.000
_cell.angle_alpha   90.00
_cell.angle_beta   90.00
_cell.angle_gamma   90.00
#
_symmetry.space_group_name_H-M   'P 1'
#
loop_
_entity.id
_entity.type
_entity.pdbx_description
1 polymer ?
#
loop_
_entity_poly.entity_id
_entity_poly.type
_entity_poly.pdbx_seq_one_letter_code
_entity_poly.pdbx_strand_id
1 'polypeptide(L)'
;MEFFVSIIAIALMVIGAFGIIFLKKPLDKVIMFTILDAGFILVVVLFKYLDVALFAALVDPLSTLVFILAIVKIYEIRKKKLESGELND
;
A
#
# COMPACT_ATOMS: atom_id res chain seq x y z
N MET A 1 -10.39 23.16 -12.00
CA MET A 1 -10.43 22.22 -10.86
C MET A 1 -9.69 20.94 -11.19
N GLU A 2 -9.99 20.30 -12.32
CA GLU A 2 -9.34 19.05 -12.79
C GLU A 2 -7.81 19.12 -12.87
N PHE A 3 -7.25 20.26 -13.28
CA PHE A 3 -5.79 20.47 -13.35
C PHE A 3 -5.09 20.36 -11.97
N PHE A 4 -5.66 20.94 -10.91
CA PHE A 4 -5.08 20.87 -9.56
C PHE A 4 -5.17 19.45 -8.98
N VAL A 5 -6.30 18.76 -9.20
CA VAL A 5 -6.48 17.38 -8.76
C VAL A 5 -5.47 16.45 -9.46
N SER A 6 -5.18 16.70 -10.74
CA SER A 6 -4.18 15.94 -11.49
C SER A 6 -2.77 16.09 -10.91
N ILE A 7 -2.38 17.30 -10.52
CA ILE A 7 -1.08 17.56 -9.87
C ILE A 7 -1.00 16.83 -8.53
N ILE A 8 -2.06 16.89 -7.73
CA ILE A 8 -2.12 16.20 -6.43
C ILE A 8 -2.02 14.69 -6.62
N ALA A 9 -2.73 14.13 -7.60
CA ALA A 9 -2.70 12.71 -7.91
C ALA A 9 -1.29 12.24 -8.29
N ILE A 10 -0.60 12.99 -9.17
CA ILE A 10 0.78 12.70 -9.56
C ILE A 10 1.71 12.79 -8.36
N ALA A 11 1.59 13.83 -7.54
CA ALA A 11 2.42 14.00 -6.34
C ALA A 11 2.26 12.83 -5.36
N LEU A 12 1.02 12.40 -5.09
CA LEU A 12 0.73 11.26 -4.23
C LEU A 12 1.32 9.96 -4.79
N MET A 13 1.16 9.73 -6.09
CA MET A 13 1.72 8.53 -6.72
C MET A 13 3.26 8.50 -6.65
N VAL A 14 3.91 9.64 -6.91
CA VAL A 14 5.38 9.73 -6.81
C VAL A 14 5.82 9.52 -5.36
N ILE A 15 5.23 10.22 -4.39
CA ILE A 15 5.58 10.10 -2.97
C ILE A 15 5.37 8.67 -2.48
N GLY A 16 4.23 8.06 -2.80
CA GLY A 16 3.92 6.68 -2.43
C GLY A 16 4.90 5.68 -3.04
N ALA A 17 5.22 5.80 -4.33
CA ALA A 17 6.18 4.93 -5.01
C ALA A 17 7.58 5.01 -4.41
N PHE A 18 8.08 6.24 -4.17
CA PHE A 18 9.35 6.45 -3.46
C PHE A 18 9.28 5.84 -2.05
N GLY A 19 8.20 6.07 -1.32
CA GLY A 19 8.01 5.51 0.02
C GLY A 19 8.13 3.98 0.06
N ILE A 20 7.47 3.28 -0.86
CA ILE A 20 7.52 1.80 -0.92
C ILE A 20 8.94 1.28 -1.16
N ILE A 21 9.72 1.96 -2.00
CA ILE A 21 11.08 1.56 -2.37
C ILE A 21 12.05 1.83 -1.21
N PHE A 22 12.01 3.04 -0.62
CA PHE A 22 13.04 3.50 0.32
C PHE A 22 12.80 3.07 1.77
N LEU A 23 11.55 2.83 2.20
CA LEU A 23 11.30 2.47 3.60
C LEU A 23 11.70 1.02 3.90
N LYS A 24 12.30 0.79 5.08
CA LYS A 24 12.79 -0.54 5.49
C LYS A 24 11.71 -1.38 6.18
N LYS A 25 10.82 -0.73 6.94
CA LYS A 25 9.81 -1.44 7.73
C LYS A 25 8.65 -1.86 6.82
N PRO A 26 8.18 -3.12 6.93
CA PRO A 26 7.10 -3.62 6.08
C PRO A 26 5.78 -2.89 6.31
N LEU A 27 5.48 -2.49 7.56
CA LEU A 27 4.27 -1.74 7.89
C LEU A 27 4.28 -0.36 7.21
N ASP A 28 5.39 0.36 7.29
CA ASP A 28 5.51 1.67 6.66
C ASP A 28 5.39 1.59 5.13
N LYS A 29 5.79 0.47 4.51
CA LYS A 29 5.57 0.22 3.08
C LYS A 29 4.07 0.10 2.74
N VAL A 30 3.28 -0.54 3.60
CA VAL A 30 1.82 -0.63 3.41
C VAL A 30 1.18 0.75 3.49
N ILE A 31 1.65 1.61 4.39
CA ILE A 31 1.17 3.00 4.48
C ILE A 31 1.53 3.78 3.20
N MET A 32 2.73 3.60 2.67
CA MET A 32 3.12 4.26 1.42
C MET A 32 2.37 3.70 0.20
N PHE A 33 2.00 2.43 0.26
CA PHE A 33 1.12 1.80 -0.73
C PHE A 33 -0.27 2.43 -0.72
N THR A 34 -0.89 2.70 0.44
CA THR A 34 -2.19 3.38 0.47
C THR A 34 -2.14 4.82 -0.03
N ILE A 35 -1.01 5.52 0.14
CA ILE A 35 -0.79 6.86 -0.43
C ILE A 35 -0.69 6.79 -1.97
N LEU A 36 0.07 5.82 -2.49
CA LEU A 36 0.16 5.57 -3.94
C LEU A 36 -1.22 5.28 -4.53
N ASP A 37 -1.98 4.41 -3.88
CA ASP A 37 -3.30 3.97 -4.31
C ASP A 37 -4.34 5.10 -4.26
N ALA A 38 -4.30 5.95 -3.23
CA ALA A 38 -5.11 7.16 -3.18
C ALA A 38 -4.83 8.10 -4.37
N GLY A 39 -3.56 8.24 -4.77
CA GLY A 39 -3.18 8.96 -5.98
C GLY A 39 -3.76 8.32 -7.25
N PHE A 40 -3.72 6.99 -7.33
CA PHE A 40 -4.29 6.23 -8.44
C PHE A 40 -5.82 6.38 -8.53
N ILE A 41 -6.55 6.28 -7.42
CA ILE A 41 -8.01 6.47 -7.37
C ILE A 41 -8.40 7.86 -7.86
N LEU A 42 -7.65 8.90 -7.47
CA LEU A 42 -7.91 10.26 -7.98
C LEU A 42 -7.78 10.34 -9.50
N VAL A 43 -6.83 9.61 -10.11
CA VAL A 43 -6.71 9.49 -11.56
C VAL A 43 -7.93 8.78 -12.16
N VAL A 44 -8.34 7.65 -11.58
CA VAL A 44 -9.52 6.88 -12.04
C VAL A 44 -10.78 7.75 -12.03
N VAL A 45 -10.98 8.55 -10.98
CA VAL A 45 -12.10 9.50 -10.86
C VAL A 45 -12.00 10.62 -11.91
N LEU A 46 -10.80 11.16 -12.14
CA LEU A 46 -10.58 12.19 -13.18
C LEU A 46 -10.92 11.71 -14.58
N PHE A 47 -10.63 10.45 -14.89
CA PHE A 47 -11.01 9.83 -16.16
C PHE A 47 -12.48 9.36 -16.22
N LYS A 48 -13.29 9.68 -15.21
CA LYS A 48 -14.73 9.38 -15.12
C LYS A 48 -15.05 7.87 -15.11
N TYR A 49 -14.11 7.03 -14.68
CA TYR A 49 -14.34 5.60 -14.47
C TYR A 49 -14.92 5.34 -13.06
N LEU A 50 -16.12 5.86 -12.81
CA LEU A 50 -16.70 5.88 -11.46
C LEU A 50 -16.96 4.48 -10.90
N ASP A 51 -17.35 3.51 -11.74
CA ASP A 51 -17.59 2.14 -11.32
C ASP A 51 -16.31 1.47 -10.79
N VAL A 52 -15.17 1.75 -11.45
CA VAL A 52 -13.85 1.26 -11.04
C VAL A 52 -13.43 1.93 -9.74
N ALA A 53 -13.66 3.25 -9.61
CA ALA A 53 -13.34 3.97 -8.38
C ALA A 53 -14.16 3.47 -7.18
N LEU A 54 -15.45 3.17 -7.38
CA LEU A 54 -16.32 2.61 -6.36
C LEU A 54 -15.83 1.22 -5.94
N PHE A 55 -15.49 0.36 -6.91
CA PHE A 55 -14.99 -0.97 -6.62
C PHE A 55 -13.65 -0.91 -5.87
N ALA A 56 -12.71 -0.09 -6.33
CA ALA A 56 -11.42 0.14 -5.66
C ALA A 56 -11.62 0.57 -4.21
N ALA A 57 -12.43 1.62 -3.96
CA ALA A 57 -12.67 2.13 -2.61
C ALA A 57 -13.23 1.08 -1.61
N LEU A 58 -13.94 0.06 -2.09
CA LEU A 58 -14.41 -1.07 -1.28
C LEU A 58 -13.33 -2.13 -1.07
N VAL A 59 -12.46 -2.35 -2.06
CA VAL A 59 -11.40 -3.36 -2.04
C VAL A 59 -10.16 -2.87 -1.30
N ASP A 60 -9.83 -1.59 -1.32
CA ASP A 60 -8.59 -1.06 -0.72
C ASP A 60 -8.48 -1.33 0.80
N PRO A 61 -9.57 -1.17 1.60
CA PRO A 61 -9.54 -1.56 3.01
C PRO A 61 -9.31 -3.06 3.18
N LEU A 62 -9.92 -3.90 2.34
CA LEU A 62 -9.74 -5.36 2.37
C LEU A 62 -8.29 -5.73 2.02
N SER A 63 -7.73 -5.11 0.99
CA SER A 63 -6.33 -5.28 0.58
C SER A 63 -5.37 -4.92 1.72
N THR A 64 -5.62 -3.79 2.38
CA THR A 64 -4.83 -3.35 3.55
C THR A 64 -4.88 -4.36 4.69
N LEU A 65 -6.05 -4.92 5.00
CA LEU A 65 -6.20 -5.96 6.02
C LEU A 65 -5.39 -7.22 5.66
N VAL A 66 -5.46 -7.66 4.40
CA VAL A 66 -4.70 -8.82 3.91
C VAL A 66 -3.19 -8.57 4.04
N PHE A 67 -2.69 -7.37 3.68
CA PHE A 67 -1.28 -7.03 3.84
C PHE A 67 -0.83 -7.05 5.30
N ILE A 68 -1.63 -6.50 6.21
CA ILE A 68 -1.31 -6.51 7.65
C ILE A 68 -1.23 -7.94 8.16
N LEU A 69 -2.21 -8.79 7.84
CA LEU A 69 -2.22 -10.20 8.24
C LEU A 69 -1.00 -10.95 7.68
N ALA A 70 -0.64 -10.70 6.43
CA ALA A 70 0.55 -11.29 5.81
C ALA A 70 1.84 -10.87 6.54
N ILE A 71 1.98 -9.58 6.88
CA ILE A 71 3.15 -9.07 7.61
C ILE A 71 3.25 -9.70 9.01
N VAL A 72 2.14 -9.75 9.74
CA VAL A 72 2.09 -10.39 11.07
C VAL A 72 2.47 -11.86 10.96
N LYS A 73 1.94 -12.58 9.97
CA LYS A 73 2.24 -13.99 9.76
C LYS A 73 3.71 -14.24 9.45
N ILE A 74 4.30 -13.42 8.58
CA ILE A 74 5.73 -13.50 8.25
C ILE A 74 6.59 -13.23 9.50
N TYR A 75 6.20 -12.24 10.32
CA TYR A 75 6.89 -11.93 11.56
C TYR A 75 6.85 -13.10 12.55
N GLU A 76 5.69 -13.73 12.76
CA GLU A 76 5.55 -14.91 13.61
C GLU A 76 6.43 -16.08 13.13
N ILE A 77 6.45 -16.35 11.83
CA ILE A 77 7.26 -17.44 11.26
C ILE A 77 8.76 -17.18 11.50
N ARG A 78 9.22 -15.94 11.26
CA ARG A 78 10.62 -15.56 11.51
C ARG A 78 10.99 -15.67 12.98
N LYS A 79 10.10 -15.24 13.87
CA LYS A 79 10.29 -15.35 15.32
C LYS A 79 10.40 -16.82 15.76
N LYS A 80 9.51 -17.69 15.29
CA LYS A 80 9.56 -19.12 15.61
C LYS A 80 10.86 -19.79 15.16
N LYS A 81 11.37 -19.44 13.97
CA LYS A 81 12.65 -19.96 13.46
C LYS A 81 13.86 -19.50 14.29
N LEU A 82 13.82 -18.29 14.82
CA LEU A 82 14.85 -17.79 15.74
C LEU A 82 14.81 -18.54 17.07
N GLU A 83 13.62 -18.79 17.60
CA GLU A 83 13.42 -19.52 18.87
C GLU A 83 13.75 -21.02 18.77
N SER A 84 13.56 -21.64 17.60
CA SER A 84 13.85 -23.07 17.38
C SER A 84 15.32 -23.38 17.12
N GLY A 85 16.20 -22.37 17.02
CA GLY A 85 17.64 -22.56 16.80
C GLY A 85 18.03 -22.91 15.36
N GLU A 86 17.08 -23.02 14.43
CA GLU A 86 17.31 -23.34 13.00
C GLU A 86 18.14 -22.28 12.25
N LEU A 87 18.44 -21.14 12.87
CA LEU A 87 19.26 -20.06 12.30
C LEU A 87 20.71 -20.04 12.83
N ASN A 88 21.09 -21.00 13.70
CA ASN A 88 22.43 -21.08 14.30
C ASN A 88 23.30 -22.27 13.80
N ASP A 89 22.82 -23.06 12.83
CA ASP A 89 23.62 -24.03 12.05
C ASP A 89 24.00 -23.46 10.67
#